data_AF-A7RGN7-F1
#
_entry.id   AF-A7RGN7-F1
#
_cell.length_a   1.000
_cell.length_b   1.000
_cell.length_c   1.000
_cell.angle_alpha   90.00
_cell.angle_beta   90.00
_cell.angle_gamma   90.00
#
_symmetry.space_group_name_H-M   'P 1'
#
loop_
_entity.id
_entity.type
_entity.pdbx_description
1 polymer ?
#
loop_
_entity_poly.entity_id
_entity_poly.type
_entity_poly.pdbx_seq_one_letter_code
_entity_poly.pdbx_strand_id
1 'polypeptide(L)'
;MVTLSDANSKKGGINYGAIWSLLGAVLYACYLVLLKRKVPDETKMDITMFFGFVGAMNILLLWPGFFILHYSGFEAFELPRGYSVWGYLTLNAFIGTVLSEFLWLWGCFLTSSLAATLSLSLVIPLTMLVDVFMNRVKFSLLFLLGTLPVFASFFAVSLLT
;
A
#
# COMPACT_ATOMS: atom_id res chain seq x y z
N MET A 1 9.83 2.96 9.13
CA MET A 1 10.01 3.54 10.49
C MET A 1 9.25 2.81 11.60
N VAL A 2 8.29 1.92 11.30
CA VAL A 2 7.62 1.07 12.30
C VAL A 2 8.55 -0.02 12.84
N THR A 3 9.48 -0.52 12.02
CA THR A 3 10.47 -1.56 12.38
C THR A 3 11.38 -1.17 13.55
N LEU A 4 11.76 0.10 13.68
CA LEU A 4 12.64 0.58 14.76
C LEU A 4 11.89 0.73 16.10
N SER A 5 10.59 1.09 16.06
CA SER A 5 9.75 1.11 17.24
C SER A 5 9.47 -0.31 17.75
N ASP A 6 9.27 -1.26 16.83
CA ASP A 6 9.03 -2.67 17.15
C ASP A 6 10.31 -3.39 17.63
N ALA A 7 11.47 -3.02 17.08
CA ALA A 7 12.77 -3.52 17.54
C ALA A 7 13.08 -3.14 19.00
N ASN A 8 12.53 -2.02 19.48
CA ASN A 8 12.70 -1.60 20.88
C ASN A 8 11.78 -2.35 21.85
N SER A 9 10.75 -3.05 21.34
CA SER A 9 9.82 -3.87 22.14
C SER A 9 10.31 -5.31 22.33
N LYS A 10 11.18 -5.83 21.44
CA LYS A 10 11.81 -7.15 21.59
C LYS A 10 13.34 -7.05 21.55
N LYS A 11 13.98 -7.18 22.72
CA LYS A 11 15.43 -7.44 22.85
C LYS A 11 15.81 -8.72 22.09
N GLY A 12 16.41 -8.57 20.91
CA GLY A 12 17.30 -9.58 20.30
C GLY A 12 16.71 -10.60 19.33
N GLY A 13 15.48 -10.43 18.82
CA GLY A 13 14.90 -11.33 17.81
C GLY A 13 14.79 -10.67 16.44
N ILE A 14 15.17 -11.39 15.38
CA ILE A 14 14.86 -10.97 14.01
C ILE A 14 13.33 -10.94 13.87
N ASN A 15 12.76 -9.76 13.62
CA ASN A 15 11.32 -9.62 13.44
C ASN A 15 10.95 -10.15 12.05
N TYR A 16 10.40 -11.36 11.98
CA TYR A 16 9.98 -11.98 10.72
C TYR A 16 9.08 -11.04 9.90
N GLY A 17 8.21 -10.26 10.56
CA GLY A 17 7.36 -9.27 9.88
C GLY A 17 8.15 -8.20 9.12
N ALA A 18 9.31 -7.78 9.65
CA ALA A 18 10.19 -6.84 8.96
C ALA A 18 10.83 -7.46 7.70
N ILE A 19 11.18 -8.75 7.75
CA ILE A 19 11.68 -9.47 6.58
C ILE A 19 10.60 -9.57 5.50
N TRP A 20 9.38 -9.99 5.88
CA TRP A 20 8.26 -10.08 4.96
C TRP A 20 7.90 -8.71 4.35
N SER A 21 7.94 -7.64 5.14
CA SER A 21 7.73 -6.27 4.67
C SER A 21 8.80 -5.84 3.66
N LEU A 22 10.07 -6.12 3.93
CA LEU A 22 11.18 -5.79 3.04
C LEU A 22 11.12 -6.60 1.74
N LEU A 23 10.81 -7.90 1.82
CA LEU A 23 10.62 -8.74 0.65
C LEU A 23 9.46 -8.24 -0.22
N GLY A 24 8.34 -7.86 0.40
CA GLY A 24 7.19 -7.27 -0.29
C GLY A 24 7.55 -5.96 -1.00
N ALA A 25 8.31 -5.08 -0.33
CA ALA A 25 8.77 -3.83 -0.91
C ALA A 25 9.69 -4.04 -2.13
N VAL A 26 10.61 -5.01 -2.06
CA VAL A 26 11.48 -5.37 -3.19
C VAL A 26 10.67 -5.93 -4.36
N LEU A 27 9.75 -6.86 -4.11
CA LEU A 27 8.89 -7.43 -5.15
C LEU A 27 8.02 -6.36 -5.81
N TYR A 28 7.45 -5.44 -5.04
CA TYR A 28 6.67 -4.33 -5.55
C TYR A 28 7.50 -3.36 -6.40
N ALA A 29 8.70 -2.99 -5.95
CA ALA A 29 9.61 -2.16 -6.74
C ALA A 29 10.02 -2.85 -8.05
N CYS A 30 10.33 -4.15 -8.02
CA CYS A 30 10.60 -4.93 -9.23
C CYS A 30 9.41 -4.95 -10.17
N TYR A 31 8.19 -5.13 -9.65
CA TYR A 31 6.96 -5.08 -10.43
C TYR A 31 6.81 -3.75 -11.18
N LEU A 32 6.96 -2.62 -10.48
CA LEU A 32 6.84 -1.29 -11.10
C LEU A 32 7.88 -1.04 -12.18
N VAL A 33 9.13 -1.44 -11.95
CA VAL A 33 10.22 -1.28 -12.94
C VAL A 33 9.97 -2.16 -14.16
N LEU A 34 9.55 -3.41 -13.97
CA LEU A 34 9.23 -4.30 -15.08
C LEU A 34 8.03 -3.82 -15.87
N LEU A 35 6.98 -3.33 -15.20
CA LEU A 35 5.79 -2.78 -15.83
C LEU A 35 6.16 -1.56 -16.69
N LYS A 36 6.93 -0.61 -16.14
CA LYS A 36 7.41 0.57 -16.89
C LYS A 36 8.30 0.19 -18.08
N ARG A 37 9.15 -0.83 -17.93
CA ARG A 37 10.04 -1.28 -19.00
C ARG A 37 9.29 -2.01 -20.11
N LYS A 38 8.28 -2.82 -19.76
CA LYS A 38 7.53 -3.64 -20.72
C LYS A 38 6.46 -2.82 -21.45
N VAL A 39 5.95 -1.76 -20.82
CA VAL A 39 4.89 -0.90 -21.34
C VAL A 39 5.37 0.56 -21.41
N PRO A 40 6.27 0.90 -22.36
CA PRO A 40 6.70 2.28 -22.57
C PRO A 40 5.67 3.11 -23.37
N ASP A 41 4.83 2.48 -24.22
CA ASP A 41 3.79 3.11 -25.02
C ASP A 41 2.39 2.73 -24.48
N GLU A 42 1.70 3.69 -23.89
CA GLU A 42 0.38 3.55 -23.24
C GLU A 42 -0.73 3.12 -24.20
N THR A 43 -0.61 3.48 -25.48
CA THR A 43 -1.63 3.24 -26.52
C THR A 43 -1.73 1.78 -26.96
N LYS A 44 -0.84 0.90 -26.50
CA LYS A 44 -0.80 -0.52 -26.90
C LYS A 44 -1.30 -1.49 -25.84
N MET A 45 -1.71 -1.01 -24.66
CA MET A 45 -2.14 -1.89 -23.57
C MET A 45 -3.43 -1.42 -22.91
N ASP A 46 -4.46 -2.26 -22.94
CA ASP A 46 -5.68 -2.07 -22.16
C ASP A 46 -5.40 -2.31 -20.67
N ILE A 47 -5.23 -1.22 -19.91
CA ILE A 47 -4.98 -1.24 -18.45
C ILE A 47 -6.07 -2.04 -17.72
N THR A 48 -7.31 -1.93 -18.17
CA THR A 48 -8.45 -2.69 -17.63
C THR A 48 -8.26 -4.20 -17.79
N MET A 49 -7.78 -4.65 -18.95
CA MET A 49 -7.55 -6.08 -19.20
C MET A 49 -6.36 -6.59 -18.39
N PHE A 50 -5.29 -5.79 -18.28
CA PHE A 50 -4.14 -6.09 -17.44
C PHE A 50 -4.54 -6.27 -15.96
N PHE A 51 -5.27 -5.31 -15.39
CA PHE A 51 -5.76 -5.41 -14.01
C PHE A 51 -6.74 -6.57 -13.84
N GLY A 52 -7.56 -6.87 -14.86
CA GLY A 52 -8.43 -8.04 -14.88
C GLY A 52 -7.66 -9.36 -14.76
N PHE A 53 -6.55 -9.50 -15.50
CA PHE A 53 -5.67 -10.67 -15.37
C PHE A 53 -4.95 -10.73 -14.02
N VAL A 54 -4.47 -9.60 -13.50
CA VAL A 54 -3.85 -9.54 -12.17
C VAL A 54 -4.85 -9.99 -11.10
N GLY A 55 -6.10 -9.50 -11.16
CA GLY A 55 -7.17 -9.92 -10.27
C GLY A 55 -7.52 -11.40 -10.40
N ALA A 56 -7.62 -11.92 -11.62
CA ALA A 56 -7.88 -13.34 -11.87
C ALA A 56 -6.77 -14.25 -11.32
N MET A 57 -5.51 -13.87 -11.53
CA MET A 57 -4.37 -14.59 -10.95
C MET A 57 -4.36 -14.50 -9.43
N ASN A 58 -4.71 -13.34 -8.85
CA ASN A 58 -4.81 -13.19 -7.40
C ASN A 58 -5.87 -14.14 -6.83
N ILE A 59 -7.07 -14.19 -7.43
CA ILE A 59 -8.12 -15.14 -7.02
C ILE A 59 -7.63 -16.59 -7.13
N LEU A 60 -6.92 -16.95 -8.20
CA LEU A 60 -6.45 -18.32 -8.42
C LEU A 60 -5.32 -18.73 -7.46
N LEU A 61 -4.38 -17.82 -7.15
CA LEU A 61 -3.22 -18.11 -6.31
C LEU A 61 -3.44 -17.87 -4.81
N LEU A 62 -4.24 -16.87 -4.40
CA LEU A 62 -4.46 -16.57 -2.97
C LEU A 62 -5.57 -17.43 -2.34
N TRP A 63 -6.63 -17.77 -3.08
CA TRP A 63 -7.70 -18.69 -2.63
C TRP A 63 -7.18 -19.96 -1.93
N PRO A 64 -6.27 -20.75 -2.54
CA PRO A 64 -5.84 -22.02 -1.94
C PRO A 64 -4.95 -21.79 -0.71
N GLY A 65 -4.27 -20.64 -0.64
CA GLY A 65 -3.45 -20.25 0.50
C GLY A 65 -4.24 -20.18 1.80
N PHE A 66 -5.48 -19.69 1.76
CA PHE A 66 -6.36 -19.64 2.94
C PHE A 66 -6.67 -21.02 3.50
N PHE A 67 -6.97 -22.00 2.64
CA PHE A 67 -7.23 -23.36 3.09
C PHE A 67 -5.98 -24.02 3.67
N ILE A 68 -4.83 -23.82 3.03
CA ILE A 68 -3.55 -24.35 3.51
C ILE A 68 -3.23 -23.80 4.91
N LEU A 69 -3.39 -22.48 5.12
CA LEU A 69 -3.15 -21.86 6.44
C LEU A 69 -4.11 -22.40 7.51
N HIS A 70 -5.38 -22.58 7.15
CA HIS A 70 -6.39 -23.10 8.07
C HIS A 70 -6.10 -24.54 8.51
N TYR A 71 -5.79 -25.43 7.55
CA TYR A 71 -5.46 -26.83 7.86
C TYR A 71 -4.11 -26.98 8.56
N SER A 72 -3.17 -26.07 8.34
CA SER A 72 -1.87 -26.03 9.02
C SER A 72 -1.97 -25.51 10.47
N GLY A 73 -3.14 -24.97 10.87
CA GLY A 73 -3.38 -24.48 12.24
C GLY A 73 -2.65 -23.18 12.59
N PHE A 74 -2.06 -22.49 11.61
CA PHE A 74 -1.38 -21.21 11.82
C PHE A 74 -2.36 -20.07 12.08
N GLU A 75 -3.51 -20.05 11.39
CA GLU A 75 -4.57 -19.06 11.58
C GLU A 75 -5.96 -19.72 11.50
N ALA A 76 -6.81 -19.45 12.48
CA ALA A 76 -8.21 -19.89 12.46
C ALA A 76 -9.00 -19.02 11.48
N PHE A 77 -9.60 -19.64 10.47
CA PHE A 77 -10.46 -18.93 9.52
C PHE A 77 -11.81 -18.66 10.18
N GLU A 78 -12.03 -17.41 10.60
CA GLU A 78 -13.33 -16.95 11.06
C GLU A 78 -14.02 -16.12 9.98
N LEU A 79 -15.20 -16.55 9.54
CA LEU A 79 -16.03 -15.75 8.64
C LEU A 79 -16.58 -14.52 9.39
N PRO A 80 -16.70 -13.36 8.72
CA PRO A 80 -17.28 -12.17 9.33
C PRO A 80 -18.73 -12.47 9.77
N ARG A 81 -18.99 -12.40 11.08
CA ARG A 81 -20.26 -12.84 11.69
C ARG A 81 -21.46 -11.91 11.42
N GLY A 82 -21.26 -10.73 10.82
CA GLY A 82 -22.31 -9.72 10.62
C GLY A 82 -22.35 -9.14 9.20
N TYR A 83 -23.57 -8.91 8.69
CA TYR A 83 -23.82 -8.32 7.37
C TYR A 83 -23.17 -6.93 7.20
N SER A 84 -23.09 -6.14 8.26
CA SER A 84 -22.43 -4.82 8.23
C SER A 84 -20.92 -4.94 7.96
N VAL A 85 -20.26 -5.96 8.53
CA VAL A 85 -18.83 -6.18 8.33
C VAL A 85 -18.55 -6.62 6.89
N TRP A 86 -19.42 -7.46 6.33
CA TRP A 86 -19.38 -7.80 4.90
C TRP A 86 -19.49 -6.55 4.02
N GLY A 87 -20.43 -5.65 4.33
CA GLY A 87 -20.56 -4.37 3.63
C GLY A 87 -19.27 -3.54 3.67
N TYR A 88 -18.70 -3.32 4.85
CA TYR A 88 -17.44 -2.57 4.98
C TYR A 88 -16.27 -3.26 4.27
N LEU A 89 -16.19 -4.58 4.32
CA LEU A 89 -15.13 -5.34 3.66
C LEU A 89 -15.24 -5.23 2.13
N THR A 90 -16.43 -5.41 1.58
CA THR A 90 -16.67 -5.26 0.13
C THR A 90 -16.40 -3.83 -0.36
N LEU A 91 -16.82 -2.83 0.42
CA LEU A 91 -16.58 -1.42 0.10
C LEU A 91 -15.09 -1.07 0.16
N ASN A 92 -14.38 -1.52 1.19
CA ASN A 92 -12.93 -1.33 1.30
C ASN A 92 -12.17 -2.07 0.19
N ALA A 93 -12.58 -3.29 -0.14
CA ALA A 93 -11.98 -4.03 -1.24
C ALA A 93 -12.18 -3.28 -2.57
N PHE A 94 -13.41 -2.86 -2.87
CA PHE A 94 -13.71 -2.21 -4.14
C PHE A 94 -13.10 -0.81 -4.25
N ILE A 95 -13.35 0.05 -3.26
CA ILE A 95 -12.93 1.47 -3.30
C ILE A 95 -11.48 1.61 -2.83
N GLY A 96 -11.17 1.03 -1.67
CA GLY A 96 -9.88 1.21 -1.00
C GLY A 96 -8.73 0.48 -1.68
N THR A 97 -8.97 -0.67 -2.30
CA THR A 97 -7.93 -1.43 -2.99
C THR A 97 -8.04 -1.34 -4.50
N VAL A 98 -9.09 -1.87 -5.12
CA VAL A 98 -9.17 -1.99 -6.58
C VAL A 98 -9.18 -0.63 -7.26
N LEU A 99 -10.10 0.26 -6.88
CA LEU A 99 -10.21 1.58 -7.48
C LEU A 99 -8.99 2.46 -7.16
N SER A 100 -8.49 2.41 -5.92
CA SER A 100 -7.29 3.16 -5.51
C SER A 100 -6.05 2.76 -6.31
N GLU A 101 -5.77 1.45 -6.42
CA GLU A 101 -4.62 0.94 -7.18
C GLU A 101 -4.76 1.21 -8.68
N PHE A 102 -5.99 1.14 -9.22
CA PHE A 102 -6.27 1.49 -10.61
C PHE A 102 -5.97 2.98 -10.88
N LEU A 103 -6.51 3.88 -10.05
CA LEU A 103 -6.27 5.32 -10.17
C LEU A 103 -4.80 5.68 -9.96
N TRP A 104 -4.14 5.01 -9.03
CA TRP A 104 -2.71 5.19 -8.78
C TRP A 104 -1.88 4.79 -10.00
N LEU A 105 -2.15 3.62 -10.59
CA LEU A 105 -1.43 3.18 -11.78
C LEU A 105 -1.74 4.09 -12.98
N TRP A 106 -2.99 4.50 -13.14
CA TRP A 106 -3.40 5.47 -14.16
C TRP A 106 -2.62 6.79 -14.00
N GLY A 107 -2.49 7.30 -12.77
CA GLY A 107 -1.65 8.48 -12.48
C GLY A 107 -0.16 8.26 -12.73
N CYS A 108 0.36 7.05 -12.50
CA CYS A 108 1.75 6.71 -12.82
C CYS A 108 2.05 6.82 -14.32
N PHE A 109 1.08 6.45 -15.16
CA PHE A 109 1.18 6.57 -16.61
C PHE A 109 1.09 8.04 -17.05
N LEU A 110 0.03 8.75 -16.66
CA LEU A 110 -0.19 10.13 -17.10
C LEU A 110 0.91 11.13 -16.72
N THR A 111 1.68 10.86 -15.66
CA THR A 111 2.76 11.74 -15.24
C THR A 111 4.11 11.02 -15.28
N SER A 112 4.38 10.19 -14.29
CA SER A 112 5.62 9.45 -14.12
C SER A 112 5.52 8.63 -12.84
N SER A 113 6.09 7.43 -12.83
CA SER A 113 6.24 6.61 -11.62
C SER A 113 6.95 7.35 -10.48
N LEU A 114 7.81 8.33 -10.79
CA LEU A 114 8.47 9.17 -9.76
C LEU A 114 7.46 10.09 -9.06
N ALA A 115 6.63 10.80 -9.85
CA ALA A 115 5.59 11.67 -9.31
C ALA A 115 4.58 10.88 -8.47
N ALA A 116 4.18 9.70 -8.93
CA ALA A 116 3.26 8.84 -8.18
C ALA A 116 3.84 8.32 -6.85
N THR A 117 5.14 8.01 -6.80
CA THR A 117 5.80 7.59 -5.56
C THR A 117 5.89 8.75 -4.56
N LEU A 118 6.14 9.97 -5.04
CA LEU A 118 6.11 11.17 -4.23
C LEU A 118 4.71 11.45 -3.68
N SER A 119 3.67 11.29 -4.49
CA SER A 119 2.28 11.38 -4.02
C SER A 119 1.99 10.40 -2.88
N LEU A 120 2.48 9.16 -2.98
CA LEU A 120 2.33 8.16 -1.91
C LEU A 120 3.04 8.60 -0.61
N SER A 121 4.20 9.24 -0.72
CA SER A 121 4.92 9.78 0.44
C SER A 121 4.21 10.96 1.10
N LEU A 122 3.41 11.72 0.33
CA LEU A 122 2.57 12.82 0.82
C LEU A 122 1.29 12.32 1.52
N VAL A 123 0.82 11.10 1.19
CA VAL A 123 -0.33 10.51 1.87
C VAL A 123 -0.05 10.37 3.37
N ILE A 124 1.13 9.88 3.74
CA ILE A 124 1.54 9.66 5.14
C ILE A 124 1.34 10.91 6.03
N PRO A 125 1.93 12.08 5.72
CA PRO A 125 1.75 13.28 6.52
C PRO A 125 0.33 13.86 6.42
N LEU A 126 -0.36 13.70 5.29
CA LEU A 126 -1.74 14.14 5.14
C LEU A 126 -2.69 13.33 6.05
N THR A 127 -2.52 12.01 6.10
CA THR A 127 -3.28 11.13 7.00
C THR A 127 -3.03 11.52 8.46
N MET A 128 -1.78 11.81 8.84
CA MET A 128 -1.48 12.31 10.20
C MET A 128 -2.19 13.61 10.53
N LEU A 129 -2.24 14.56 9.57
CA LEU A 129 -2.93 15.84 9.78
C LEU A 129 -4.45 15.63 9.98
N VAL A 130 -5.05 14.75 9.20
CA VAL A 130 -6.46 14.36 9.36
C VAL A 130 -6.71 13.69 10.72
N ASP A 131 -5.83 12.80 11.15
CA ASP A 131 -5.95 12.11 12.45
C ASP A 131 -5.83 13.06 13.64
N VAL A 132 -4.95 14.07 13.56
CA VAL A 132 -4.84 15.15 14.55
C VAL A 132 -6.13 15.98 14.57
N PHE A 133 -6.65 16.37 13.40
CA PHE A 133 -7.84 17.20 13.30
C PHE A 133 -9.10 16.48 13.79
N MET A 134 -9.20 15.18 13.54
CA MET A 134 -10.27 14.31 14.07
C MET A 134 -10.05 13.91 15.55
N ASN A 135 -9.02 14.44 16.22
CA ASN A 135 -8.66 14.14 17.62
C ASN A 135 -8.54 12.64 17.93
N ARG A 136 -8.19 11.81 16.93
CA ARG A 136 -8.08 10.36 17.11
C ARG A 136 -6.82 9.97 17.88
N VAL A 137 -5.74 10.76 17.76
CA VAL A 137 -4.42 10.46 18.36
C VAL A 137 -3.69 11.76 18.73
N LYS A 138 -3.03 11.79 19.91
CA LYS A 138 -2.11 12.87 20.30
C LYS A 138 -0.70 12.53 19.83
N PHE A 139 -0.25 13.15 18.75
CA PHE A 139 1.12 12.97 18.26
C PHE A 139 2.12 13.83 19.05
N SER A 140 3.35 13.32 19.20
CA SER A 140 4.45 14.10 19.77
C SER A 140 4.84 15.24 18.83
N LEU A 141 5.24 16.39 19.40
CA LEU A 141 5.70 17.55 18.64
C LEU A 141 6.85 17.22 17.68
N LEU A 142 7.69 16.24 18.01
CA LEU A 142 8.78 15.78 17.16
C LEU A 142 8.28 15.14 15.85
N PHE A 143 7.12 14.46 15.91
CA PHE A 143 6.50 13.82 14.75
C PHE A 143 5.87 14.86 13.83
N LEU A 144 5.25 15.90 14.41
CA LEU A 144 4.70 17.02 13.65
C LEU A 144 5.80 17.84 12.96
N LEU A 145 6.95 18.03 13.62
CA LEU A 145 8.14 18.65 13.03
C LEU A 145 8.71 17.82 11.88
N GLY A 146 8.71 16.49 11.99
CA GLY A 146 9.17 15.58 10.93
C GLY A 146 8.30 15.58 9.67
N THR A 147 7.02 15.96 9.81
CA THR A 147 6.08 16.07 8.68
C THR A 147 6.38 17.28 7.77
N LEU A 148 6.88 18.39 8.33
CA LEU A 148 7.21 19.60 7.57
C LEU A 148 8.22 19.41 6.42
N PRO A 149 9.38 18.75 6.61
CA PRO A 149 10.32 18.52 5.52
C PRO A 149 9.77 17.58 4.44
N VAL A 150 8.89 16.63 4.77
CA VAL A 150 8.23 15.75 3.78
C VAL A 150 7.30 16.56 2.88
N PHE A 151 6.49 17.45 3.48
CA PHE A 151 5.67 18.39 2.72
C PHE A 151 6.52 19.33 1.84
N ALA A 152 7.58 19.91 2.41
CA ALA A 152 8.47 20.82 1.69
C ALA A 152 9.15 20.13 0.49
N SER A 153 9.59 18.88 0.67
CA SER A 153 10.20 18.08 -0.41
C SER A 153 9.24 17.85 -1.57
N PHE A 154 7.96 17.58 -1.30
CA PHE A 154 6.97 17.40 -2.35
C PHE A 154 6.76 18.69 -3.18
N PHE A 155 6.59 19.83 -2.51
CA PHE A 155 6.43 21.12 -3.20
C PHE A 155 7.68 21.51 -4.00
N ALA A 156 8.88 21.29 -3.45
CA ALA A 156 10.12 21.56 -4.15
C ALA A 156 10.23 20.73 -5.44
N VAL A 157 9.91 19.43 -5.39
CA VAL A 157 9.97 18.59 -6.58
C VAL A 157 8.86 18.92 -7.58
N SER A 158 7.65 19.22 -7.10
CA SER A 158 6.51 19.60 -7.93
C SER A 158 6.69 20.95 -8.63
N LEU A 159 7.50 21.86 -8.08
CA LEU A 159 7.81 23.15 -8.71
C LEU A 159 8.94 23.01 -9.75
N LEU A 160 9.80 22.00 -9.58
CA LEU A 160 11.04 21.83 -10.35
C LEU A 160 10.88 20.85 -11.53
N THR A 161 9.80 20.06 -11.53
CA THR A 161 9.40 19.13 -12.62
C THR A 161 8.26 19.73 -13.41
#